data_AF-A0A1B3MWI4-F1
#
_entry.id   AF-A0A1B3MWI4-F1
#
_cell.length_a   1.000
_cell.length_b   1.000
_cell.length_c   1.000
_cell.angle_alpha   90.00
_cell.angle_beta   90.00
_cell.angle_gamma   90.00
#
_symmetry.space_group_name_H-M   'P 1'
#
loop_
_entity.id
_entity.type
_entity.pdbx_description
1 polymer ?
#
loop_
_entity_poly.entity_id
_entity_poly.type
_entity_poly.pdbx_seq_one_letter_code
_entity_poly.pdbx_strand_id
1 'polypeptide(L)'
;MAPPVDRYIAQMRLNHPDRVEEEMYDLLVGDTFRTFAGHFGLTTSLRIVFTPSRRAERLRIGGESWLIYDQYLGQTFNILNRIFFNAEGEREAIAYFHKYIAERTLEYGQAELGIEPANFYADQKDLLRKTVDCDPLRAAFTILAEQFAVFHELSHEILDSGHDFAGFYMGIVADSIASKREFHLSRTAESVVEGFRNGNPAAYHDAPLDDVIAETLADFDSPEQVLGREAYITALDDPDVAEELFCDFVACDLALMGGIGEDMELRDALRALYIASYHLKTLDHVDRAMDGILLPGQSPQDHQSHRRHRSQAMQVRNHCLRDHLLMMYGARLLDREEDERSRLVSEFAVDLMKDQRRYYEAVLDPATKTASFLAEPGRLQEMAAEHDAPLRTFALNRPDADPAMARNALASITILKQTGWPISAIDRFAAKLRD
;
A
#
# COMPACT_ATOMS: atom_id res chain seq x y z
N MET A 1 -3.31 35.62 -2.69
CA MET A 1 -2.15 34.78 -2.32
C MET A 1 -2.56 33.34 -2.50
N ALA A 2 -1.68 32.46 -3.00
CA ALA A 2 -2.00 31.04 -3.11
C ALA A 2 -2.22 30.43 -1.69
N PRO A 3 -3.15 29.49 -1.52
CA PRO A 3 -3.32 28.72 -0.30
C PRO A 3 -1.98 28.17 0.24
N PRO A 4 -1.79 28.07 1.57
CA PRO A 4 -0.56 27.53 2.15
C PRO A 4 -0.22 26.12 1.64
N VAL A 5 -1.22 25.27 1.42
CA VAL A 5 -1.05 23.91 0.88
C VAL A 5 -0.45 23.90 -0.52
N ASP A 6 -0.81 24.85 -1.39
CA ASP A 6 -0.28 24.92 -2.75
C ASP A 6 1.21 25.29 -2.74
N ARG A 7 1.65 26.12 -1.78
CA ARG A 7 3.08 26.43 -1.59
C ARG A 7 3.84 25.21 -1.11
N TYR A 8 3.29 24.46 -0.15
CA TYR A 8 3.87 23.19 0.30
C TYR A 8 4.02 22.21 -0.87
N ILE A 9 2.95 21.98 -1.64
CA ILE A 9 2.98 21.09 -2.82
C ILE A 9 4.02 21.56 -3.83
N ALA A 10 4.09 22.86 -4.13
CA ALA A 10 5.04 23.39 -5.11
C ALA A 10 6.51 23.25 -4.69
N GLN A 11 6.77 23.27 -3.38
CA GLN A 11 8.12 23.18 -2.80
C GLN A 11 8.56 21.72 -2.58
N MET A 12 7.66 20.88 -2.08
CA MET A 12 7.99 19.55 -1.61
C MET A 12 7.71 18.45 -2.64
N ARG A 13 6.95 18.74 -3.70
CA ARG A 13 6.51 17.74 -4.67
C ARG A 13 6.73 18.15 -6.12
N LEU A 14 7.03 17.16 -6.95
CA LEU A 14 7.00 17.29 -8.42
C LEU A 14 5.55 17.20 -8.92
N ASN A 15 4.75 18.25 -8.65
CA ASN A 15 3.34 18.27 -9.01
C ASN A 15 3.09 18.60 -10.49
N HIS A 16 2.11 17.90 -11.09
CA HIS A 16 1.67 18.06 -12.47
C HIS A 16 0.17 18.40 -12.53
N PRO A 17 -0.21 19.66 -12.23
CA PRO A 17 -1.61 20.06 -12.07
C PRO A 17 -2.44 19.90 -13.35
N ASP A 18 -1.81 19.91 -14.52
CA ASP A 18 -2.45 19.68 -15.83
C ASP A 18 -2.92 18.23 -16.04
N ARG A 19 -2.52 17.31 -15.16
CA ARG A 19 -2.95 15.92 -15.19
C ARG A 19 -4.00 15.58 -14.14
N VAL A 20 -4.33 16.54 -13.28
CA VAL A 20 -5.35 16.34 -12.25
C VAL A 20 -6.72 16.39 -12.92
N GLU A 21 -7.49 15.32 -12.79
CA GLU A 21 -8.86 15.23 -13.26
C GLU A 21 -9.81 15.64 -12.13
N GLU A 22 -9.77 16.91 -11.73
CA GLU A 22 -10.46 17.43 -10.53
C GLU A 22 -11.95 17.05 -10.51
N GLU A 23 -12.68 17.26 -11.61
CA GLU A 23 -14.11 16.94 -11.70
C GLU A 23 -14.42 15.45 -11.47
N MET A 24 -13.59 14.56 -12.02
CA MET A 24 -13.77 13.12 -11.84
C MET A 24 -13.51 12.73 -10.39
N TYR A 25 -12.44 13.26 -9.78
CA TYR A 25 -12.07 12.94 -8.40
C TYR A 25 -13.00 13.57 -7.36
N ASP A 26 -13.57 14.73 -7.67
CA ASP A 26 -14.64 15.31 -6.85
C ASP A 26 -15.84 14.37 -6.77
N LEU A 27 -16.22 13.74 -7.88
CA LEU A 27 -17.29 12.74 -7.91
C LEU A 27 -16.89 11.41 -7.23
N LEU A 28 -15.66 10.95 -7.45
CA LEU A 28 -15.17 9.65 -6.96
C LEU A 28 -15.01 9.62 -5.43
N VAL A 29 -14.43 10.69 -4.88
CA VAL A 29 -13.98 10.76 -3.48
C VAL A 29 -14.31 12.10 -2.83
N GLY A 30 -14.31 13.22 -3.56
CA GLY A 30 -14.48 14.55 -2.98
C GLY A 30 -15.83 14.77 -2.29
N ASP A 31 -16.93 14.39 -2.93
CA ASP A 31 -18.28 14.54 -2.38
C ASP A 31 -18.51 13.68 -1.14
N THR A 32 -18.08 12.41 -1.19
CA THR A 32 -18.18 11.48 -0.06
C THR A 32 -17.27 11.90 1.08
N PHE A 33 -16.04 12.34 0.79
CA PHE A 33 -15.13 12.95 1.78
C PHE A 33 -15.76 14.14 2.48
N ARG A 34 -16.29 15.12 1.73
CA ARG A 34 -16.92 16.32 2.31
C ARG A 34 -18.13 15.96 3.16
N THR A 35 -18.91 14.97 2.73
CA THR A 35 -20.07 14.47 3.47
C THR A 35 -19.66 13.89 4.82
N PHE A 36 -18.68 12.97 4.84
CA PHE A 36 -18.21 12.37 6.10
C PHE A 36 -17.46 13.36 6.98
N ALA A 37 -16.57 14.18 6.43
CA ALA A 37 -15.90 15.24 7.18
C ALA A 37 -16.91 16.18 7.85
N GLY A 38 -17.96 16.60 7.14
CA GLY A 38 -19.05 17.39 7.69
C GLY A 38 -19.86 16.66 8.77
N HIS A 39 -20.11 15.36 8.60
CA HIS A 39 -20.80 14.52 9.58
C HIS A 39 -20.04 14.47 10.93
N PHE A 40 -18.72 14.34 10.87
CA PHE A 40 -17.85 14.32 12.05
C PHE A 40 -17.45 15.72 12.55
N GLY A 41 -17.97 16.79 11.94
CA GLY A 41 -17.64 18.17 12.32
C GLY A 41 -16.18 18.57 12.05
N LEU A 42 -15.51 17.89 11.13
CA LEU A 42 -14.12 18.12 10.77
C LEU A 42 -14.00 19.27 9.77
N THR A 43 -12.98 20.12 9.95
CA THR A 43 -12.69 21.25 9.04
C THR A 43 -11.64 20.92 7.99
N THR A 44 -11.35 19.63 7.78
CA THR A 44 -10.29 19.17 6.88
C THR A 44 -10.66 19.41 5.43
N SER A 45 -9.75 20.06 4.69
CA SER A 45 -9.92 20.30 3.25
C SER A 45 -9.21 19.25 2.41
N LEU A 46 -9.83 18.78 1.33
CA LEU A 46 -9.24 17.83 0.39
C LEU A 46 -8.51 18.57 -0.74
N ARG A 47 -7.28 18.15 -1.05
CA ARG A 47 -6.51 18.64 -2.19
C ARG A 47 -6.04 17.48 -3.05
N ILE A 48 -6.55 17.40 -4.28
CA ILE A 48 -6.10 16.41 -5.25
C ILE A 48 -4.84 16.92 -5.97
N VAL A 49 -3.83 16.07 -6.09
CA VAL A 49 -2.57 16.37 -6.79
C VAL A 49 -2.20 15.23 -7.73
N PHE A 50 -1.18 15.45 -8.58
CA PHE A 50 -0.60 14.41 -9.42
C PHE A 50 0.91 14.45 -9.28
N THR A 51 1.49 13.55 -8.48
CA THR A 51 2.93 13.57 -8.16
C THR A 51 3.53 12.17 -8.21
N PRO A 52 4.86 12.02 -8.40
CA PRO A 52 5.53 10.72 -8.31
C PRO A 52 5.42 10.06 -6.92
N SER A 53 5.01 10.81 -5.89
CA SER A 53 4.96 10.34 -4.51
C SER A 53 3.88 9.29 -4.27
N ARG A 54 2.73 9.36 -4.96
CA ARG A 54 1.63 8.37 -4.85
C ARG A 54 1.14 8.19 -3.42
N ARG A 55 0.95 9.29 -2.69
CA ARG A 55 0.55 9.25 -1.28
C ARG A 55 -0.79 9.95 -1.07
N ALA A 56 -1.62 9.35 -0.23
CA ALA A 56 -2.58 10.08 0.57
C ALA A 56 -1.85 10.50 1.85
N GLU A 57 -1.91 11.77 2.23
CA GLU A 57 -1.36 12.22 3.51
C GLU A 57 -2.22 13.31 4.13
N ARG A 58 -2.32 13.28 5.45
CA ARG A 58 -2.88 14.37 6.25
C ARG A 58 -1.79 15.30 6.76
N LEU A 59 -2.07 16.60 6.76
CA LEU A 59 -1.14 17.63 7.22
C LEU A 59 -1.85 18.84 7.82
N ARG A 60 -1.17 19.53 8.74
CA ARG A 60 -1.65 20.79 9.32
C ARG A 60 -0.71 21.93 8.96
N ILE A 61 -1.19 22.92 8.20
CA ILE A 61 -0.42 24.13 7.83
C ILE A 61 -1.16 25.36 8.31
N GLY A 62 -0.52 26.15 9.17
CA GLY A 62 -1.10 27.40 9.66
C GLY A 62 -2.36 27.19 10.52
N GLY A 63 -2.50 26.02 11.14
CA GLY A 63 -3.68 25.64 11.94
C GLY A 63 -4.83 25.04 11.13
N GLU A 64 -4.75 25.05 9.79
CA GLU A 64 -5.73 24.40 8.92
C GLU A 64 -5.34 22.94 8.67
N SER A 65 -6.31 22.03 8.72
CA SER A 65 -6.12 20.62 8.38
C SER A 65 -6.39 20.38 6.90
N TRP A 66 -5.49 19.66 6.25
CA TRP A 66 -5.54 19.32 4.84
C TRP A 66 -5.30 17.83 4.65
N LEU A 67 -6.03 17.22 3.73
CA LEU A 67 -5.74 15.89 3.20
C LEU A 67 -5.29 16.08 1.76
N ILE A 68 -4.05 15.72 1.45
CA ILE A 68 -3.54 15.68 0.09
C ILE A 68 -3.71 14.27 -0.44
N TYR A 69 -4.48 14.11 -1.50
CA TYR A 69 -4.62 12.84 -2.20
C TYR A 69 -3.95 12.91 -3.57
N ASP A 70 -3.00 12.01 -3.83
CA ASP A 70 -2.34 11.90 -5.11
C ASP A 70 -3.10 10.97 -6.07
N GLN A 71 -3.70 11.52 -7.12
CA GLN A 71 -4.37 10.76 -8.18
C GLN A 71 -3.45 9.70 -8.81
N TYR A 72 -2.13 9.90 -8.75
CA TYR A 72 -1.21 8.89 -9.26
C TYR A 72 -1.23 7.58 -8.43
N LEU A 73 -1.65 7.63 -7.18
CA LEU A 73 -1.91 6.45 -6.35
C LEU A 73 -3.06 5.59 -6.92
N GLY A 74 -4.12 6.19 -7.45
CA GLY A 74 -5.20 5.45 -8.14
C GLY A 74 -4.71 4.67 -9.35
N GLN A 75 -3.81 5.26 -10.15
CA GLN A 75 -3.15 4.53 -11.25
C GLN A 75 -2.28 3.37 -10.74
N THR A 76 -1.63 3.57 -9.60
CA THR A 76 -0.87 2.52 -8.92
C THR A 76 -1.79 1.39 -8.46
N PHE A 77 -2.93 1.68 -7.82
CA PHE A 77 -3.92 0.67 -7.45
C PHE A 77 -4.44 -0.10 -8.65
N ASN A 78 -4.77 0.57 -9.76
CA ASN A 78 -5.20 -0.11 -10.98
C ASN A 78 -4.12 -1.08 -11.52
N ILE A 79 -2.84 -0.67 -11.49
CA ILE A 79 -1.74 -1.55 -11.91
C ILE A 79 -1.59 -2.75 -10.96
N LEU A 80 -1.63 -2.53 -9.65
CA LEU A 80 -1.50 -3.60 -8.66
C LEU A 80 -2.69 -4.56 -8.71
N ASN A 81 -3.92 -4.06 -8.88
CA ASN A 81 -5.10 -4.86 -9.13
C ASN A 81 -4.95 -5.69 -10.40
N ARG A 82 -4.42 -5.11 -11.49
CA ARG A 82 -4.16 -5.88 -12.72
C ARG A 82 -3.15 -7.00 -12.48
N ILE A 83 -2.08 -6.76 -11.73
CA ILE A 83 -1.10 -7.80 -11.39
C ILE A 83 -1.78 -8.89 -10.55
N PHE A 84 -2.53 -8.50 -9.52
CA PHE A 84 -3.28 -9.41 -8.66
C PHE A 84 -4.20 -10.34 -9.46
N PHE A 85 -5.03 -9.78 -10.35
CA PHE A 85 -5.99 -10.55 -11.15
C PHE A 85 -5.33 -11.36 -12.27
N ASN A 86 -4.34 -10.78 -12.98
CA ASN A 86 -3.93 -11.31 -14.29
C ASN A 86 -2.51 -11.87 -14.37
N ALA A 87 -1.64 -11.65 -13.38
CA ALA A 87 -0.24 -12.07 -13.49
C ALA A 87 -0.11 -13.59 -13.53
N GLU A 88 0.60 -14.11 -14.52
CA GLU A 88 0.92 -15.55 -14.61
C GLU A 88 2.12 -15.92 -13.74
N GLY A 89 2.88 -14.92 -13.26
CA GLY A 89 4.02 -15.11 -12.38
C GLY A 89 4.54 -13.79 -11.79
N GLU A 90 5.78 -13.80 -11.33
CA GLU A 90 6.36 -12.67 -10.57
C GLU A 90 6.83 -11.50 -11.47
N ARG A 91 6.95 -11.71 -12.79
CA ARG A 91 7.66 -10.78 -13.69
C ARG A 91 6.99 -9.43 -13.81
N GLU A 92 5.67 -9.39 -13.83
CA GLU A 92 4.86 -8.17 -13.91
C GLU A 92 5.08 -7.30 -12.67
N ALA A 93 5.03 -7.91 -11.48
CA ALA A 93 5.30 -7.22 -10.23
C ALA A 93 6.75 -6.74 -10.16
N ILE A 94 7.73 -7.58 -10.50
CA ILE A 94 9.15 -7.18 -10.54
C ILE A 94 9.32 -5.97 -11.46
N ALA A 95 8.78 -5.99 -12.68
CA ALA A 95 8.85 -4.86 -13.59
C ALA A 95 8.22 -3.59 -13.00
N TYR A 96 7.03 -3.70 -12.40
CA TYR A 96 6.37 -2.57 -11.78
C TYR A 96 7.16 -1.98 -10.60
N PHE A 97 7.70 -2.82 -9.71
CA PHE A 97 8.44 -2.32 -8.54
C PHE A 97 9.80 -1.72 -8.89
N HIS A 98 10.42 -2.11 -10.01
CA HIS A 98 11.57 -1.37 -10.56
C HIS A 98 11.18 0.07 -10.95
N LYS A 99 10.02 0.27 -11.58
CA LYS A 99 9.49 1.62 -11.85
C LYS A 99 9.20 2.37 -10.56
N TYR A 100 8.55 1.73 -9.60
CA TYR A 100 8.20 2.36 -8.33
C TYR A 100 9.46 2.86 -7.61
N ILE A 101 10.49 2.00 -7.48
CA ILE A 101 11.76 2.34 -6.83
C ILE A 101 12.52 3.43 -7.61
N ALA A 102 12.53 3.38 -8.94
CA ALA A 102 13.12 4.43 -9.76
C ALA A 102 12.53 5.80 -9.41
N GLU A 103 11.20 5.88 -9.31
CA GLU A 103 10.53 7.13 -8.98
C GLU A 103 10.64 7.52 -7.51
N ARG A 104 10.75 6.56 -6.58
CA ARG A 104 11.11 6.85 -5.19
C ARG A 104 12.46 7.56 -5.14
N THR A 105 13.48 7.10 -5.87
CA THR A 105 14.80 7.76 -5.85
C THR A 105 14.75 9.21 -6.33
N LEU A 106 13.81 9.56 -7.23
CA LEU A 106 13.55 10.95 -7.62
C LEU A 106 13.06 11.80 -6.45
N GLU A 107 12.15 11.27 -5.65
CA GLU A 107 11.59 11.96 -4.49
C GLU A 107 12.65 12.29 -3.43
N TYR A 108 13.60 11.38 -3.19
CA TYR A 108 14.72 11.62 -2.27
C TYR A 108 15.84 12.48 -2.88
N GLY A 109 15.71 12.93 -4.13
CA GLY A 109 16.74 13.69 -4.83
C GLY A 109 18.00 12.86 -5.16
N GLN A 110 17.87 11.53 -5.23
CA GLN A 110 18.95 10.59 -5.56
C GLN A 110 18.72 9.96 -6.94
N ALA A 111 18.39 10.78 -7.94
CA ALA A 111 17.93 10.30 -9.25
C ALA A 111 18.94 9.41 -9.96
N GLU A 112 20.24 9.56 -9.70
CA GLU A 112 21.27 8.71 -10.32
C GLU A 112 21.08 7.23 -9.97
N LEU A 113 20.61 6.92 -8.76
CA LEU A 113 20.36 5.54 -8.32
C LEU A 113 19.17 4.89 -9.03
N GLY A 114 18.22 5.69 -9.53
CA GLY A 114 17.01 5.18 -10.17
C GLY A 114 17.13 4.92 -11.66
N ILE A 115 18.24 5.26 -12.31
CA ILE A 115 18.38 5.11 -13.78
C ILE A 115 18.26 3.65 -14.19
N GLU A 116 18.97 2.74 -13.51
CA GLU A 116 18.95 1.33 -13.89
C GLU A 116 17.60 0.66 -13.62
N PRO A 117 16.95 0.86 -12.45
CA PRO A 117 15.56 0.42 -12.28
C PRO A 117 14.60 1.01 -13.32
N ALA A 118 14.79 2.25 -13.76
CA ALA A 118 13.97 2.85 -14.81
C ALA A 118 14.20 2.17 -16.18
N ASN A 119 15.44 1.84 -16.54
CA ASN A 119 15.78 1.13 -17.76
C ASN A 119 15.20 -0.29 -17.75
N PHE A 120 15.37 -1.03 -16.65
CA PHE A 120 14.78 -2.36 -16.48
C PHE A 120 13.26 -2.31 -16.70
N TYR A 121 12.58 -1.35 -16.08
CA TYR A 121 11.14 -1.15 -16.32
C TYR A 121 10.86 -0.85 -17.80
N ALA A 122 11.60 0.05 -18.43
CA ALA A 122 11.36 0.43 -19.81
C ALA A 122 11.42 -0.77 -20.77
N ASP A 123 12.32 -1.72 -20.50
CA ASP A 123 12.49 -2.96 -21.27
C ASP A 123 11.39 -3.99 -21.00
N GLN A 124 10.77 -3.96 -19.82
CA GLN A 124 9.74 -4.92 -19.39
C GLN A 124 8.32 -4.35 -19.37
N LYS A 125 8.10 -3.05 -19.62
CA LYS A 125 6.80 -2.37 -19.45
C LYS A 125 5.66 -2.96 -20.28
N ASP A 126 5.98 -3.66 -21.37
CA ASP A 126 4.97 -4.31 -22.20
C ASP A 126 4.34 -5.53 -21.51
N LEU A 127 5.01 -6.13 -20.51
CA LEU A 127 4.39 -7.13 -19.62
C LEU A 127 3.16 -6.54 -18.91
N LEU A 128 3.27 -5.28 -18.49
CA LEU A 128 2.18 -4.54 -17.88
C LEU A 128 1.14 -4.04 -18.90
N ARG A 129 1.32 -4.21 -20.21
CA ARG A 129 0.31 -3.80 -21.21
C ARG A 129 -0.53 -4.97 -21.70
N LYS A 130 -0.03 -6.20 -21.53
CA LYS A 130 -0.72 -7.42 -21.92
C LYS A 130 -1.78 -7.76 -20.87
N THR A 131 -3.02 -7.30 -21.06
CA THR A 131 -4.26 -8.06 -20.78
C THR A 131 -5.53 -7.20 -20.91
N VAL A 132 -6.44 -7.70 -21.76
CA VAL A 132 -7.92 -7.77 -21.73
C VAL A 132 -8.72 -6.48 -21.44
N ASP A 133 -9.89 -6.41 -22.10
CA ASP A 133 -10.95 -5.39 -21.97
C ASP A 133 -11.14 -4.86 -20.54
N CYS A 134 -11.67 -3.64 -20.43
CA CYS A 134 -11.97 -2.99 -19.15
C CYS A 134 -12.87 -3.89 -18.29
N ASP A 135 -12.28 -4.67 -17.39
CA ASP A 135 -13.00 -5.49 -16.42
C ASP A 135 -13.69 -4.57 -15.40
N PRO A 136 -15.03 -4.52 -15.37
CA PRO A 136 -15.77 -3.68 -14.44
C PRO A 136 -15.43 -4.00 -12.98
N LEU A 137 -15.13 -5.25 -12.66
CA LEU A 137 -14.77 -5.66 -11.29
C LEU A 137 -13.44 -5.03 -10.89
N ARG A 138 -12.43 -5.05 -11.76
CA ARG A 138 -11.12 -4.41 -11.52
C ARG A 138 -11.24 -2.89 -11.37
N ALA A 139 -12.13 -2.27 -12.15
CA ALA A 139 -12.42 -0.85 -12.00
C ALA A 139 -13.01 -0.56 -10.62
N ALA A 140 -14.02 -1.33 -10.19
CA ALA A 140 -14.63 -1.19 -8.87
C ALA A 140 -13.62 -1.41 -7.72
N PHE A 141 -12.72 -2.38 -7.85
CA PHE A 141 -11.62 -2.60 -6.90
C PHE A 141 -10.70 -1.38 -6.78
N THR A 142 -10.43 -0.71 -7.90
CA THR A 142 -9.59 0.50 -7.92
C THR A 142 -10.32 1.65 -7.22
N ILE A 143 -11.60 1.89 -7.55
CA ILE A 143 -12.41 2.95 -6.93
C ILE A 143 -12.46 2.77 -5.40
N LEU A 144 -12.77 1.56 -4.92
CA LEU A 144 -12.81 1.27 -3.49
C LEU A 144 -11.44 1.40 -2.81
N ALA A 145 -10.35 1.07 -3.51
CA ALA A 145 -9.01 1.27 -2.98
C ALA A 145 -8.65 2.75 -2.82
N GLU A 146 -9.07 3.60 -3.77
CA GLU A 146 -8.88 5.05 -3.70
C GLU A 146 -9.69 5.66 -2.54
N GLN A 147 -10.95 5.24 -2.38
CA GLN A 147 -11.79 5.63 -1.24
C GLN A 147 -11.21 5.16 0.09
N PHE A 148 -10.76 3.90 0.17
CA PHE A 148 -10.11 3.35 1.36
C PHE A 148 -8.91 4.20 1.78
N ALA A 149 -8.02 4.56 0.83
CA ALA A 149 -6.85 5.38 1.13
C ALA A 149 -7.21 6.77 1.68
N VAL A 150 -8.23 7.43 1.11
CA VAL A 150 -8.68 8.74 1.60
C VAL A 150 -9.37 8.64 2.96
N PHE A 151 -10.22 7.62 3.15
CA PHE A 151 -10.91 7.45 4.43
C PHE A 151 -10.00 6.95 5.54
N HIS A 152 -8.90 6.27 5.21
CA HIS A 152 -7.85 5.94 6.18
C HIS A 152 -7.23 7.22 6.75
N GLU A 153 -6.80 8.15 5.89
CA GLU A 153 -6.26 9.45 6.32
C GLU A 153 -7.30 10.31 7.05
N LEU A 154 -8.57 10.27 6.63
CA LEU A 154 -9.66 10.94 7.35
C LEU A 154 -9.87 10.35 8.75
N SER A 155 -9.67 9.04 8.91
CA SER A 155 -9.84 8.35 10.20
C SER A 155 -8.84 8.81 11.24
N HIS A 156 -7.58 9.10 10.85
CA HIS A 156 -6.64 9.76 11.76
C HIS A 156 -7.17 11.10 12.28
N GLU A 157 -7.83 11.91 11.44
CA GLU A 157 -8.43 13.17 11.91
C GLU A 157 -9.64 12.93 12.82
N ILE A 158 -10.47 11.91 12.54
CA ILE A 158 -11.57 11.52 13.43
C ILE A 158 -11.02 11.14 14.80
N LEU A 159 -9.97 10.33 14.86
CA LEU A 159 -9.32 9.92 16.10
C LEU A 159 -8.74 11.13 16.85
N ASP A 160 -7.97 11.98 16.17
CA ASP A 160 -7.34 13.18 16.74
C ASP A 160 -8.34 14.21 17.28
N SER A 161 -9.55 14.26 16.71
CA SER A 161 -10.59 15.20 17.13
C SER A 161 -11.21 14.87 18.49
N GLY A 162 -11.00 13.64 18.98
CA GLY A 162 -11.64 13.16 20.21
C GLY A 162 -13.15 12.94 20.10
N HIS A 163 -13.67 12.78 18.87
CA HIS A 163 -15.07 12.51 18.62
C HIS A 163 -15.54 11.22 19.33
N ASP A 164 -16.75 11.18 19.90
CA ASP A 164 -17.26 10.03 20.67
C ASP A 164 -17.23 8.71 19.88
N PHE A 165 -17.47 8.80 18.56
CA PHE A 165 -17.31 7.70 17.61
C PHE A 165 -15.95 7.01 17.71
N ALA A 166 -14.87 7.79 17.89
CA ALA A 166 -13.53 7.25 18.00
C ALA A 166 -13.38 6.36 19.24
N GLY A 167 -13.94 6.78 20.39
CA GLY A 167 -13.95 6.00 21.62
C GLY A 167 -14.70 4.67 21.48
N PHE A 168 -15.86 4.68 20.78
CA PHE A 168 -16.61 3.47 20.49
C PHE A 168 -15.81 2.49 19.62
N TYR A 169 -15.23 2.95 18.51
CA TYR A 169 -14.46 2.11 17.60
C TYR A 169 -13.15 1.60 18.22
N MET A 170 -12.48 2.40 19.05
CA MET A 170 -11.32 1.93 19.80
C MET A 170 -11.65 0.79 20.75
N GLY A 171 -12.89 0.71 21.25
CA GLY A 171 -13.39 -0.46 21.97
C GLY A 171 -13.41 -1.72 21.09
N ILE A 172 -13.93 -1.61 19.87
CA ILE A 172 -13.95 -2.71 18.88
C ILE A 172 -12.52 -3.16 18.54
N VAL A 173 -11.61 -2.22 18.36
CA VAL A 173 -10.19 -2.51 18.10
C VAL A 173 -9.55 -3.23 19.29
N ALA A 174 -9.81 -2.76 20.52
CA ALA A 174 -9.30 -3.40 21.73
C ALA A 174 -9.81 -4.84 21.89
N ASP A 175 -11.09 -5.09 21.61
CA ASP A 175 -11.68 -6.43 21.62
C ASP A 175 -11.05 -7.33 20.55
N SER A 176 -10.81 -6.79 19.35
CA SER A 176 -10.12 -7.51 18.26
C SER A 176 -8.68 -7.89 18.67
N ILE A 177 -7.92 -6.95 19.22
CA ILE A 177 -6.55 -7.18 19.73
C ILE A 177 -6.56 -8.22 20.84
N ALA A 178 -7.47 -8.11 21.80
CA ALA A 178 -7.59 -9.05 22.92
C ALA A 178 -7.90 -10.47 22.42
N SER A 179 -8.85 -10.61 21.49
CA SER A 179 -9.20 -11.89 20.87
C SER A 179 -8.00 -12.52 20.14
N LYS A 180 -7.26 -11.74 19.34
CA LYS A 180 -6.04 -12.24 18.69
C LYS A 180 -4.97 -12.63 19.69
N ARG A 181 -4.77 -11.85 20.75
CA ARG A 181 -3.80 -12.17 21.80
C ARG A 181 -4.16 -13.48 22.48
N GLU A 182 -5.40 -13.64 22.91
CA GLU A 182 -5.89 -14.86 23.55
C GLU A 182 -5.66 -16.05 22.62
N PHE A 183 -6.09 -15.95 21.35
CA PHE A 183 -5.88 -17.00 20.35
C PHE A 183 -4.42 -17.42 20.23
N HIS A 184 -3.48 -16.46 20.18
CA HIS A 184 -2.05 -16.78 20.05
C HIS A 184 -1.41 -17.33 21.34
N LEU A 185 -1.89 -16.90 22.52
CA LEU A 185 -1.41 -17.40 23.82
C LEU A 185 -1.96 -18.79 24.15
N SER A 186 -3.19 -19.09 23.74
CA SER A 186 -3.84 -20.39 23.96
C SER A 186 -3.58 -21.39 22.84
N ARG A 187 -2.86 -20.99 21.78
CA ARG A 187 -2.63 -21.81 20.60
C ARG A 187 -1.79 -23.04 20.96
N THR A 188 -2.38 -24.22 20.81
CA THR A 188 -1.65 -25.51 20.89
C THR A 188 -1.50 -26.13 19.52
N ALA A 189 -0.57 -27.08 19.40
CA ALA A 189 -0.42 -27.91 18.21
C ALA A 189 -1.75 -28.58 17.82
N GLU A 190 -2.48 -29.12 18.80
CA GLU A 190 -3.80 -29.75 18.59
C GLU A 190 -4.82 -28.76 18.06
N SER A 191 -4.88 -27.54 18.60
CA SER A 191 -5.81 -26.49 18.13
C SER A 191 -5.52 -26.08 16.68
N VAL A 192 -4.24 -26.11 16.26
CA VAL A 192 -3.84 -25.85 14.88
C VAL A 192 -4.27 -26.98 13.94
N VAL A 193 -4.03 -28.23 14.35
CA VAL A 193 -4.47 -29.42 13.60
C VAL A 193 -5.99 -29.45 13.47
N GLU A 194 -6.70 -29.12 14.53
CA GLU A 194 -8.16 -29.01 14.52
C GLU A 194 -8.62 -27.90 13.58
N GLY A 195 -7.96 -26.73 13.59
CA GLY A 195 -8.18 -25.67 12.62
C GLY A 195 -7.98 -26.12 11.17
N PHE A 196 -6.94 -26.92 10.89
CA PHE A 196 -6.73 -27.52 9.57
C PHE A 196 -7.86 -28.49 9.17
N ARG A 197 -8.28 -29.35 10.10
CA ARG A 197 -9.32 -30.36 9.83
C ARG A 197 -10.72 -29.77 9.67
N ASN A 198 -11.01 -28.72 10.43
CA ASN A 198 -12.30 -28.04 10.41
C ASN A 198 -12.36 -26.91 9.37
N GLY A 199 -11.19 -26.43 8.93
CA GLY A 199 -11.09 -25.44 7.88
C GLY A 199 -11.44 -26.01 6.52
N ASN A 200 -11.84 -25.15 5.59
CA ASN A 200 -12.11 -25.55 4.22
C ASN A 200 -10.79 -26.03 3.57
N PRO A 201 -10.72 -27.27 3.03
CA PRO A 201 -9.52 -27.79 2.35
C PRO A 201 -8.99 -26.86 1.24
N ALA A 202 -9.87 -26.06 0.61
CA ALA A 202 -9.47 -25.06 -0.39
C ALA A 202 -8.55 -23.95 0.17
N ALA A 203 -8.44 -23.81 1.49
CA ALA A 203 -7.52 -22.89 2.17
C ALA A 203 -6.09 -23.42 2.28
N TYR A 204 -5.86 -24.73 2.09
CA TYR A 204 -4.59 -25.41 2.39
C TYR A 204 -3.84 -25.94 1.15
N HIS A 205 -4.22 -25.46 -0.04
CA HIS A 205 -3.54 -25.70 -1.32
C HIS A 205 -3.60 -27.14 -1.84
N ASP A 206 -3.02 -27.36 -3.02
CA ASP A 206 -2.92 -28.64 -3.75
C ASP A 206 -2.08 -29.72 -3.04
N ALA A 207 -1.70 -29.48 -1.78
CA ALA A 207 -0.99 -30.44 -0.95
C ALA A 207 -2.01 -31.30 -0.17
N PRO A 208 -1.75 -32.61 0.01
CA PRO A 208 -2.55 -33.43 0.89
C PRO A 208 -2.61 -32.82 2.30
N LEU A 209 -3.81 -32.73 2.89
CA LEU A 209 -4.02 -32.11 4.21
C LEU A 209 -3.10 -32.70 5.30
N ASP A 210 -2.86 -34.01 5.25
CA ASP A 210 -1.98 -34.69 6.19
C ASP A 210 -0.52 -34.22 6.08
N ASP A 211 -0.05 -33.87 4.88
CA ASP A 211 1.31 -33.35 4.66
C ASP A 211 1.43 -31.93 5.25
N VAL A 212 0.42 -31.07 5.01
CA VAL A 212 0.36 -29.70 5.57
C VAL A 212 0.33 -29.74 7.10
N ILE A 213 -0.44 -30.66 7.68
CA ILE A 213 -0.50 -30.88 9.13
C ILE A 213 0.86 -31.34 9.64
N ALA A 214 1.49 -32.32 8.99
CA ALA A 214 2.77 -32.86 9.42
C ALA A 214 3.88 -31.80 9.39
N GLU A 215 3.96 -31.00 8.32
CA GLU A 215 4.90 -29.89 8.18
C GLU A 215 4.65 -28.82 9.25
N THR A 216 3.39 -28.40 9.43
CA THR A 216 3.08 -27.38 10.43
C THR A 216 3.40 -27.84 11.85
N LEU A 217 3.16 -29.12 12.18
CA LEU A 217 3.50 -29.68 13.48
C LEU A 217 5.01 -29.78 13.70
N ALA A 218 5.77 -30.14 12.66
CA ALA A 218 7.23 -30.20 12.73
C ALA A 218 7.82 -28.81 13.01
N ASP A 219 7.22 -27.77 12.43
CA ASP A 219 7.69 -26.39 12.58
C ASP A 219 7.09 -25.67 13.79
N PHE A 220 6.01 -26.18 14.40
CA PHE A 220 5.23 -25.45 15.42
C PHE A 220 6.08 -24.95 16.58
N ASP A 221 7.00 -25.77 17.10
CA ASP A 221 7.91 -25.41 18.19
C ASP A 221 9.34 -25.10 17.71
N SER A 222 9.51 -24.86 16.41
CA SER A 222 10.80 -24.37 15.90
C SER A 222 11.13 -23.00 16.52
N PRO A 223 12.42 -22.71 16.77
CA PRO A 223 12.83 -21.41 17.33
C PRO A 223 12.31 -20.22 16.51
N GLU A 224 12.23 -20.36 15.19
CA GLU A 224 11.72 -19.31 14.30
C GLU A 224 10.22 -19.06 14.49
N GLN A 225 9.40 -20.13 14.58
CA GLN A 225 7.97 -19.98 14.83
C GLN A 225 7.67 -19.45 16.23
N VAL A 226 8.44 -19.84 17.25
CA VAL A 226 8.33 -19.29 18.60
C VAL A 226 8.63 -17.79 18.59
N LEU A 227 9.76 -17.38 18.00
CA LEU A 227 10.13 -15.97 17.87
C LEU A 227 9.10 -15.17 17.05
N GLY A 228 8.54 -15.77 15.99
CA GLY A 228 7.47 -15.19 15.19
C GLY A 228 6.21 -14.93 16.01
N ARG A 229 5.78 -15.91 16.83
CA ARG A 229 4.64 -15.74 17.75
C ARG A 229 4.89 -14.67 18.80
N GLU A 230 6.07 -14.63 19.41
CA GLU A 230 6.44 -13.61 20.39
C GLU A 230 6.44 -12.20 19.77
N ALA A 231 6.98 -12.07 18.55
CA ALA A 231 6.98 -10.81 17.83
C ALA A 231 5.57 -10.37 17.40
N TYR A 232 4.70 -11.31 17.03
CA TYR A 232 3.29 -11.05 16.76
C TYR A 232 2.55 -10.55 18.00
N ILE A 233 2.74 -11.19 19.15
CA ILE A 233 2.15 -10.76 20.43
C ILE A 233 2.70 -9.38 20.83
N THR A 234 3.99 -9.15 20.64
CA THR A 234 4.61 -7.83 20.92
C THR A 234 4.02 -6.75 20.02
N ALA A 235 3.74 -7.04 18.74
CA ALA A 235 3.11 -6.09 17.83
C ALA A 235 1.65 -5.75 18.24
N LEU A 236 0.94 -6.66 18.93
CA LEU A 236 -0.39 -6.37 19.50
C LEU A 236 -0.33 -5.40 20.70
N ASP A 237 0.84 -5.18 21.30
CA ASP A 237 1.06 -4.19 22.37
C ASP A 237 1.45 -2.80 21.83
N ASP A 238 1.68 -2.67 20.52
CA ASP A 238 2.10 -1.44 19.89
C ASP A 238 0.91 -0.47 19.72
N PRO A 239 0.93 0.73 20.32
CA PRO A 239 -0.16 1.70 20.16
C PRO A 239 -0.35 2.14 18.71
N ASP A 240 0.72 2.17 17.90
CA ASP A 240 0.63 2.50 16.47
C ASP A 240 -0.19 1.43 15.73
N VAL A 241 -0.08 0.16 16.14
CA VAL A 241 -0.91 -0.91 15.57
C VAL A 241 -2.39 -0.72 15.91
N ALA A 242 -2.71 -0.30 17.14
CA ALA A 242 -4.10 -0.04 17.52
C ALA A 242 -4.70 1.15 16.75
N GLU A 243 -3.95 2.24 16.60
CA GLU A 243 -4.36 3.39 15.78
C GLU A 243 -4.57 3.01 14.31
N GLU A 244 -3.64 2.25 13.73
CA GLU A 244 -3.74 1.82 12.34
C GLU A 244 -4.88 0.82 12.10
N LEU A 245 -5.18 -0.03 13.09
CA LEU A 245 -6.36 -0.90 13.06
C LEU A 245 -7.66 -0.10 13.10
N PHE A 246 -7.71 0.93 13.95
CA PHE A 246 -8.83 1.87 13.98
C PHE A 246 -9.04 2.50 12.59
N CYS A 247 -7.97 3.02 11.99
CA CYS A 247 -8.05 3.67 10.69
C CYS A 247 -8.43 2.68 9.58
N ASP A 248 -7.88 1.46 9.58
CA ASP A 248 -8.26 0.39 8.63
C ASP A 248 -9.75 0.04 8.76
N PHE A 249 -10.29 -0.11 9.98
CA PHE A 249 -11.68 -0.50 10.21
C PHE A 249 -12.66 0.61 9.81
N VAL A 250 -12.40 1.85 10.26
CA VAL A 250 -13.24 3.00 9.93
C VAL A 250 -13.19 3.28 8.43
N ALA A 251 -12.02 3.18 7.79
CA ALA A 251 -11.91 3.36 6.34
C ALA A 251 -12.75 2.36 5.54
N CYS A 252 -12.78 1.08 5.96
CA CYS A 252 -13.65 0.09 5.34
C CYS A 252 -15.13 0.45 5.48
N ASP A 253 -15.56 0.84 6.67
CA ASP A 253 -16.95 1.15 6.95
C ASP A 253 -17.40 2.39 6.17
N LEU A 254 -16.58 3.45 6.16
CA LEU A 254 -16.85 4.67 5.39
C LEU A 254 -16.83 4.43 3.88
N ALA A 255 -15.91 3.60 3.37
CA ALA A 255 -15.87 3.27 1.94
C ALA A 255 -17.15 2.54 1.50
N LEU A 256 -17.64 1.57 2.28
CA LEU A 256 -18.91 0.90 1.95
C LEU A 256 -20.13 1.83 2.09
N MET A 257 -20.12 2.73 3.08
CA MET A 257 -21.19 3.73 3.26
C MET A 257 -21.19 4.79 2.15
N GLY A 258 -20.02 5.10 1.59
CA GLY A 258 -19.86 6.01 0.45
C GLY A 258 -20.53 5.52 -0.84
N GLY A 259 -20.97 4.26 -0.85
CA GLY A 259 -21.69 3.64 -1.95
C GLY A 259 -20.84 2.59 -2.63
N ILE A 260 -21.33 1.36 -2.62
CA ILE A 260 -20.90 0.32 -3.54
C ILE A 260 -21.64 0.62 -4.86
N GLY A 261 -20.96 0.60 -6.01
CA GLY A 261 -21.65 0.77 -7.30
C GLY A 261 -22.83 -0.19 -7.42
N GLU A 262 -23.92 0.21 -8.09
CA GLU A 262 -25.19 -0.54 -8.14
C GLU A 262 -25.02 -2.01 -8.56
N ASP A 263 -23.97 -2.30 -9.34
CA ASP A 263 -23.68 -3.63 -9.90
C ASP A 263 -22.67 -4.46 -9.08
N MET A 264 -22.10 -3.94 -8.00
CA MET A 264 -21.07 -4.66 -7.23
C MET A 264 -21.66 -5.35 -5.99
N GLU A 265 -21.48 -6.67 -5.93
CA GLU A 265 -21.87 -7.49 -4.79
C GLU A 265 -21.06 -7.11 -3.53
N LEU A 266 -21.71 -7.11 -2.36
CA LEU A 266 -21.07 -6.77 -1.09
C LEU A 266 -19.82 -7.64 -0.83
N ARG A 267 -19.88 -8.93 -1.15
CA ARG A 267 -18.75 -9.85 -0.99
C ARG A 267 -17.53 -9.36 -1.76
N ASP A 268 -17.72 -8.92 -3.01
CA ASP A 268 -16.62 -8.39 -3.82
C ASP A 268 -16.14 -7.02 -3.33
N ALA A 269 -17.04 -6.17 -2.83
CA ALA A 269 -16.65 -4.88 -2.24
C ALA A 269 -15.75 -5.07 -1.00
N LEU A 270 -16.07 -6.03 -0.14
CA LEU A 270 -15.23 -6.36 1.02
C LEU A 270 -13.88 -6.95 0.61
N ARG A 271 -13.83 -7.79 -0.44
CA ARG A 271 -12.57 -8.29 -1.02
C ARG A 271 -11.72 -7.15 -1.58
N ALA A 272 -12.33 -6.20 -2.27
CA ALA A 272 -11.64 -5.02 -2.78
C ALA A 272 -10.96 -4.20 -1.67
N LEU A 273 -11.68 -3.95 -0.57
CA LEU A 273 -11.12 -3.24 0.59
C LEU A 273 -9.99 -4.01 1.25
N TYR A 274 -10.12 -5.34 1.34
CA TYR A 274 -9.04 -6.19 1.86
C TYR A 274 -7.78 -6.06 1.01
N ILE A 275 -7.90 -6.18 -0.32
CA ILE A 275 -6.80 -6.04 -1.28
C ILE A 275 -6.23 -4.61 -1.30
N ALA A 276 -7.07 -3.57 -1.16
CA ALA A 276 -6.63 -2.19 -1.05
C ALA A 276 -5.68 -1.99 0.14
N SER A 277 -6.00 -2.57 1.29
CA SER A 277 -5.12 -2.52 2.47
C SER A 277 -3.76 -3.16 2.19
N TYR A 278 -3.74 -4.27 1.44
CA TYR A 278 -2.52 -4.94 1.02
C TYR A 278 -1.70 -4.08 0.05
N HIS A 279 -2.33 -3.37 -0.88
CA HIS A 279 -1.65 -2.44 -1.77
C HIS A 279 -0.87 -1.38 -0.99
N LEU A 280 -1.54 -0.67 -0.07
CA LEU A 280 -0.92 0.37 0.75
C LEU A 280 0.24 -0.18 1.58
N LYS A 281 0.01 -1.30 2.28
CA LYS A 281 1.04 -1.97 3.09
C LYS A 281 2.23 -2.46 2.27
N THR A 282 2.02 -2.90 1.02
CA THR A 282 3.11 -3.29 0.11
C THR A 282 3.94 -2.08 -0.30
N LEU A 283 3.31 -0.97 -0.63
CA LEU A 283 4.01 0.25 -1.02
C LEU A 283 4.81 0.82 0.16
N ASP A 284 4.22 0.86 1.35
CA ASP A 284 4.92 1.24 2.59
C ASP A 284 6.10 0.31 2.89
N HIS A 285 5.92 -1.00 2.71
CA HIS A 285 7.01 -1.96 2.87
C HIS A 285 8.20 -1.69 1.93
N VAL A 286 7.91 -1.42 0.65
CA VAL A 286 8.95 -1.07 -0.33
C VAL A 286 9.61 0.26 0.00
N ASP A 287 8.84 1.28 0.36
CA ASP A 287 9.36 2.59 0.78
C ASP A 287 10.35 2.45 1.93
N ARG A 288 9.96 1.72 2.97
CA ARG A 288 10.81 1.48 4.15
C ARG A 288 12.04 0.63 3.84
N ALA A 289 11.92 -0.28 2.88
CA ALA A 289 13.09 -1.03 2.41
C ALA A 289 14.11 -0.10 1.74
N MET A 290 13.62 0.92 1.02
CA MET A 290 14.43 1.92 0.33
C MET A 290 14.97 3.02 1.25
N ASP A 291 14.24 3.40 2.31
CA ASP A 291 14.65 4.44 3.27
C ASP A 291 16.08 4.22 3.78
N GLY A 292 16.45 2.96 4.04
CA GLY A 292 17.80 2.65 4.54
C GLY A 292 18.95 2.85 3.57
N ILE A 293 18.66 3.00 2.28
CA ILE A 293 19.64 3.38 1.26
C ILE A 293 19.55 4.87 0.97
N LEU A 294 18.33 5.40 0.93
CA LEU A 294 18.06 6.76 0.47
C LEU A 294 18.26 7.81 1.58
N LEU A 295 18.18 7.42 2.86
CA LEU A 295 18.41 8.31 4.00
C LEU A 295 19.82 8.08 4.60
N PRO A 296 20.72 9.09 4.54
CA PRO A 296 22.04 8.95 5.11
C PRO A 296 22.01 8.82 6.64
N GLY A 297 22.81 7.89 7.19
CA GLY A 297 23.13 7.82 8.62
C GLY A 297 22.37 6.78 9.45
N GLN A 298 21.51 5.97 8.85
CA GLN A 298 20.85 4.87 9.57
C GLN A 298 21.69 3.58 9.48
N SER A 299 21.90 2.87 10.61
CA SER A 299 22.73 1.65 10.60
C SER A 299 21.98 0.46 9.96
N PRO A 300 22.67 -0.46 9.28
CA PRO A 300 22.04 -1.67 8.72
C PRO A 300 21.33 -2.55 9.77
N GLN A 301 21.78 -2.52 11.03
CA GLN A 301 21.20 -3.32 12.11
C GLN A 301 19.85 -2.77 12.57
N ASP A 302 19.72 -1.43 12.66
CA ASP A 302 18.46 -0.78 13.02
C ASP A 302 17.38 -1.11 11.98
N HIS A 303 17.74 -1.15 10.69
CA HIS A 303 16.83 -1.53 9.63
C HIS A 303 16.30 -2.96 9.74
N GLN A 304 17.15 -3.93 10.05
CA GLN A 304 16.72 -5.33 10.14
C GLN A 304 15.75 -5.54 11.31
N SER A 305 16.02 -4.92 12.46
CA SER A 305 15.12 -4.97 13.62
C SER A 305 13.77 -4.31 13.30
N HIS A 306 13.79 -3.10 12.75
CA HIS A 306 12.56 -2.39 12.35
C HIS A 306 11.76 -3.15 11.29
N ARG A 307 12.41 -3.78 10.31
CA ARG A 307 11.73 -4.59 9.28
C ARG A 307 10.98 -5.78 9.89
N ARG A 308 11.57 -6.50 10.85
CA ARG A 308 10.93 -7.66 11.49
C ARG A 308 9.70 -7.25 12.30
N HIS A 309 9.84 -6.26 13.18
CA HIS A 309 8.71 -5.76 13.97
C HIS A 309 7.55 -5.26 13.08
N ARG A 310 7.88 -4.53 12.01
CA ARG A 310 6.87 -3.98 11.09
C ARG A 310 6.20 -5.04 10.23
N SER A 311 6.91 -6.09 9.82
CA SER A 311 6.30 -7.24 9.13
C SER A 311 5.24 -7.90 10.01
N GLN A 312 5.52 -8.06 11.30
CA GLN A 312 4.54 -8.61 12.26
C GLN A 312 3.36 -7.67 12.50
N ALA A 313 3.61 -6.36 12.66
CA ALA A 313 2.56 -5.35 12.75
C ALA A 313 1.62 -5.38 11.52
N MET A 314 2.18 -5.51 10.32
CA MET A 314 1.42 -5.65 9.08
C MET A 314 0.56 -6.93 9.09
N GLN A 315 1.11 -8.07 9.54
CA GLN A 315 0.36 -9.33 9.65
C GLN A 315 -0.78 -9.23 10.67
N VAL A 316 -0.53 -8.64 11.85
CA VAL A 316 -1.55 -8.37 12.87
C VAL A 316 -2.70 -7.55 12.26
N ARG A 317 -2.37 -6.43 11.61
CA ARG A 317 -3.36 -5.57 10.96
C ARG A 317 -4.23 -6.32 9.96
N ASN A 318 -3.61 -7.14 9.11
CA ASN A 318 -4.34 -7.92 8.11
C ASN A 318 -5.26 -8.96 8.74
N HIS A 319 -4.82 -9.66 9.78
CA HIS A 319 -5.66 -10.66 10.46
C HIS A 319 -6.85 -10.03 11.18
N CYS A 320 -6.66 -8.90 11.85
CA CYS A 320 -7.77 -8.19 12.50
C CYS A 320 -8.73 -7.59 11.45
N LEU A 321 -8.20 -7.01 10.36
CA LEU A 321 -9.02 -6.49 9.28
C LEU A 321 -9.86 -7.59 8.63
N ARG A 322 -9.29 -8.78 8.40
CA ARG A 322 -10.04 -9.93 7.89
C ARG A 322 -11.22 -10.27 8.81
N ASP A 323 -11.02 -10.32 10.12
CA ASP A 323 -12.08 -10.61 11.08
C ASP A 323 -13.17 -9.52 11.07
N HIS A 324 -12.78 -8.24 10.97
CA HIS A 324 -13.72 -7.11 10.83
C HIS A 324 -14.58 -7.27 9.58
N LEU A 325 -13.99 -7.57 8.43
CA LEU A 325 -14.73 -7.79 7.17
C LEU A 325 -15.68 -8.99 7.26
N LEU A 326 -15.28 -10.09 7.93
CA LEU A 326 -16.15 -11.23 8.18
C LEU A 326 -17.35 -10.87 9.07
N MET A 327 -17.12 -10.08 10.12
CA MET A 327 -18.18 -9.54 10.97
C MET A 327 -19.15 -8.69 10.16
N MET A 328 -18.64 -7.76 9.32
CA MET A 328 -19.47 -6.92 8.47
C MET A 328 -20.34 -7.73 7.51
N TYR A 329 -19.76 -8.75 6.86
CA TYR A 329 -20.49 -9.64 5.97
C TYR A 329 -21.57 -10.43 6.73
N GLY A 330 -21.23 -11.00 7.89
CA GLY A 330 -22.17 -11.72 8.74
C GLY A 330 -23.34 -10.85 9.21
N ALA A 331 -23.07 -9.58 9.58
CA ALA A 331 -24.08 -8.61 9.98
C ALA A 331 -25.08 -8.29 8.85
N ARG A 332 -24.65 -8.38 7.59
CA ARG A 332 -25.51 -8.16 6.41
C ARG A 332 -26.36 -9.38 6.05
N LEU A 333 -26.05 -10.53 6.62
CA LEU A 333 -26.76 -11.80 6.45
C LEU A 333 -27.64 -12.14 7.66
N LEU A 334 -27.97 -11.17 8.53
CA LEU A 334 -28.81 -11.39 9.70
C LEU A 334 -30.25 -11.79 9.37
N ASP A 335 -30.69 -11.56 8.13
CA ASP A 335 -31.99 -12.01 7.59
C ASP A 335 -32.00 -13.48 7.15
N ARG A 336 -30.83 -14.15 7.14
CA ARG A 336 -30.68 -15.56 6.78
C ARG A 336 -30.74 -16.47 8.00
N GLU A 337 -31.08 -17.73 7.76
CA GLU A 337 -31.00 -18.79 8.76
C GLU A 337 -29.55 -18.93 9.29
N GLU A 338 -29.39 -19.26 10.57
CA GLU A 338 -28.09 -19.27 11.24
C GLU A 338 -27.07 -20.19 10.55
N ASP A 339 -27.51 -21.39 10.15
CA ASP A 339 -26.67 -22.36 9.44
C ASP A 339 -26.24 -21.84 8.05
N GLU A 340 -27.15 -21.19 7.32
CA GLU A 340 -26.86 -20.59 6.02
C GLU A 340 -25.86 -19.44 6.15
N ARG A 341 -26.10 -18.54 7.12
CA ARG A 341 -25.21 -17.43 7.44
C ARG A 341 -23.81 -17.92 7.79
N SER A 342 -23.69 -18.91 8.67
CA SER A 342 -22.42 -19.51 9.09
C SER A 342 -21.65 -20.11 7.91
N ARG A 343 -22.35 -20.82 7.02
CA ARG A 343 -21.77 -21.36 5.78
C ARG A 343 -21.27 -20.24 4.86
N LEU A 344 -22.07 -19.21 4.61
CA LEU A 344 -21.69 -18.10 3.73
C LEU A 344 -20.49 -17.29 4.26
N VAL A 345 -20.45 -17.02 5.58
CA VAL A 345 -19.30 -16.35 6.22
C VAL A 345 -18.05 -17.22 6.10
N SER A 346 -18.18 -18.53 6.29
CA SER A 346 -17.07 -19.48 6.15
C SER A 346 -16.55 -19.54 4.70
N GLU A 347 -17.43 -19.54 3.70
CA GLU A 347 -17.05 -19.44 2.28
C GLU A 347 -16.34 -18.12 1.98
N PHE A 348 -16.80 -17.01 2.55
CA PHE A 348 -16.17 -15.72 2.38
C PHE A 348 -14.78 -15.65 3.03
N ALA A 349 -14.59 -16.25 4.21
CA ALA A 349 -13.28 -16.37 4.85
C ALA A 349 -12.26 -17.10 3.96
N VAL A 350 -12.71 -18.12 3.25
CA VAL A 350 -11.88 -18.87 2.29
C VAL A 350 -11.48 -18.01 1.10
N ASP A 351 -12.39 -17.18 0.58
CA ASP A 351 -12.03 -16.24 -0.49
C ASP A 351 -10.99 -15.24 -0.04
N LEU A 352 -11.14 -14.64 1.15
CA LEU A 352 -10.14 -13.71 1.69
C LEU A 352 -8.77 -14.38 1.88
N MET A 353 -8.73 -15.66 2.29
CA MET A 353 -7.48 -16.41 2.37
C MET A 353 -6.86 -16.69 0.99
N LYS A 354 -7.68 -17.02 -0.02
CA LYS A 354 -7.21 -17.20 -1.40
C LYS A 354 -6.68 -15.89 -1.98
N ASP A 355 -7.39 -14.80 -1.76
CA ASP A 355 -7.00 -13.45 -2.17
C ASP A 355 -5.68 -13.05 -1.50
N GLN A 356 -5.55 -13.26 -0.18
CA GLN A 356 -4.29 -13.05 0.53
C GLN A 356 -3.15 -13.85 -0.09
N ARG A 357 -3.30 -15.18 -0.24
CA ARG A 357 -2.26 -16.03 -0.82
C ARG A 357 -1.83 -15.55 -2.20
N ARG A 358 -2.82 -15.34 -3.08
CA ARG A 358 -2.59 -14.85 -4.43
C ARG A 358 -1.85 -13.51 -4.42
N TYR A 359 -2.21 -12.62 -3.50
CA TYR A 359 -1.56 -11.33 -3.36
C TYR A 359 -0.09 -11.46 -2.91
N TYR A 360 0.20 -12.36 -1.98
CA TYR A 360 1.58 -12.65 -1.56
C TYR A 360 2.42 -13.13 -2.75
N GLU A 361 1.95 -14.16 -3.46
CA GLU A 361 2.65 -14.76 -4.59
C GLU A 361 2.82 -13.79 -5.78
N ALA A 362 1.75 -13.07 -6.13
CA ALA A 362 1.73 -12.24 -7.33
C ALA A 362 2.30 -10.83 -7.11
N VAL A 363 2.27 -10.29 -5.89
CA VAL A 363 2.58 -8.87 -5.62
C VAL A 363 3.60 -8.71 -4.50
N LEU A 364 3.28 -9.09 -3.26
CA LEU A 364 4.09 -8.74 -2.09
C LEU A 364 5.46 -9.42 -2.07
N ASP A 365 5.55 -10.72 -2.36
CA ASP A 365 6.83 -11.44 -2.36
C ASP A 365 7.74 -10.92 -3.49
N PRO A 366 7.27 -10.75 -4.74
CA PRO A 366 8.06 -10.10 -5.79
C PRO A 366 8.49 -8.67 -5.44
N ALA A 367 7.61 -7.88 -4.80
CA ALA A 367 7.95 -6.54 -4.33
C ALA A 367 9.09 -6.57 -3.32
N THR A 368 8.97 -7.45 -2.32
CA THR A 368 9.93 -7.62 -1.23
C THR A 368 11.27 -8.12 -1.74
N LYS A 369 11.27 -9.10 -2.65
CA LYS A 369 12.49 -9.61 -3.32
C LYS A 369 13.17 -8.50 -4.12
N THR A 370 12.40 -7.75 -4.91
CA THR A 370 12.92 -6.63 -5.73
C THR A 370 13.53 -5.54 -4.86
N ALA A 371 12.78 -5.09 -3.84
CA ALA A 371 13.26 -4.06 -2.93
C ALA A 371 14.48 -4.53 -2.12
N SER A 372 14.47 -5.77 -1.63
CA SER A 372 15.60 -6.33 -0.87
C SER A 372 16.86 -6.47 -1.73
N PHE A 373 16.72 -6.93 -2.98
CA PHE A 373 17.82 -7.04 -3.93
C PHE A 373 18.45 -5.66 -4.21
N LEU A 374 17.62 -4.66 -4.53
CA LEU A 374 18.10 -3.29 -4.78
C LEU A 374 18.60 -2.61 -3.51
N ALA A 375 18.14 -3.04 -2.34
CA ALA A 375 18.56 -2.56 -1.03
C ALA A 375 19.88 -3.15 -0.52
N GLU A 376 20.46 -4.13 -1.21
CA GLU A 376 21.76 -4.69 -0.83
C GLU A 376 22.82 -3.55 -0.78
N PRO A 377 23.63 -3.47 0.29
CA PRO A 377 24.61 -2.39 0.44
C PRO A 377 25.52 -2.25 -0.79
N GLY A 378 25.51 -1.07 -1.41
CA GLY A 378 26.33 -0.76 -2.60
C GLY A 378 25.69 -1.15 -3.94
N ARG A 379 24.62 -1.96 -3.96
CA ARG A 379 24.05 -2.49 -5.21
C ARG A 379 23.58 -1.40 -6.17
N LEU A 380 22.76 -0.47 -5.70
CA LEU A 380 22.28 0.63 -6.55
C LEU A 380 23.42 1.56 -6.98
N GLN A 381 24.44 1.72 -6.15
CA GLN A 381 25.62 2.52 -6.49
C GLN A 381 26.46 1.84 -7.59
N GLU A 382 26.64 0.52 -7.51
CA GLU A 382 27.30 -0.28 -8.55
C GLU A 382 26.53 -0.18 -9.88
N MET A 383 25.20 -0.35 -9.85
CA MET A 383 24.34 -0.22 -11.03
C MET A 383 24.38 1.20 -11.62
N ALA A 384 24.38 2.23 -10.78
CA ALA A 384 24.46 3.63 -11.22
C ALA A 384 25.82 3.97 -11.86
N ALA A 385 26.91 3.31 -11.46
CA ALA A 385 28.25 3.57 -11.98
C ALA A 385 28.35 3.31 -13.49
N GLU A 386 27.54 2.39 -14.03
CA GLU A 386 27.47 2.10 -15.47
C GLU A 386 26.94 3.28 -16.29
N HIS A 387 26.15 4.15 -15.66
CA HIS A 387 25.51 5.33 -16.27
C HIS A 387 26.29 6.63 -16.01
N ASP A 388 27.38 6.59 -15.24
CA ASP A 388 28.12 7.77 -14.78
C ASP A 388 28.84 8.50 -15.92
N ALA A 389 29.40 7.78 -16.90
CA ALA A 389 30.13 8.39 -18.01
C ALA A 389 29.24 9.30 -18.90
N PRO A 390 28.05 8.86 -19.35
CA PRO A 390 27.09 9.75 -20.02
C PRO A 390 26.70 10.97 -19.19
N LEU A 391 26.42 10.79 -17.88
CA LEU A 391 26.03 11.89 -16.99
C LEU A 391 27.15 12.93 -16.81
N ARG A 392 28.39 12.48 -16.60
CA ARG A 392 29.57 13.35 -16.51
C ARG A 392 29.81 14.13 -17.80
N THR A 393 29.69 13.45 -18.94
CA THR A 393 29.86 14.09 -20.26
C THR A 393 28.84 15.20 -20.46
N PHE A 394 27.58 14.96 -20.08
CA PHE A 394 26.55 16.00 -20.14
C PHE A 394 26.85 17.19 -19.23
N ALA A 395 27.28 16.94 -17.98
CA ALA A 395 27.62 17.99 -17.02
C ALA A 395 28.80 18.85 -17.50
N LEU A 396 29.84 18.24 -18.07
CA LEU A 396 30.99 18.97 -18.63
C LEU A 396 30.63 19.89 -19.80
N ASN A 397 29.55 19.59 -20.53
CA ASN A 397 29.05 20.43 -21.62
C ASN A 397 28.16 21.59 -21.13
N ARG A 398 28.01 21.78 -19.80
CA ARG A 398 27.26 22.85 -19.16
C ARG A 398 28.14 23.61 -18.17
N PRO A 399 29.14 24.39 -18.64
CA PRO A 399 30.14 25.02 -17.78
C PRO A 399 29.56 26.03 -16.77
N ASP A 400 28.36 26.54 -17.02
CA ASP A 400 27.68 27.52 -16.16
C ASP A 400 26.81 26.87 -15.06
N ALA A 401 26.69 25.55 -15.02
CA ALA A 401 25.87 24.82 -14.04
C ALA A 401 26.73 24.05 -13.05
N ASP A 402 26.25 23.90 -11.80
CA ASP A 402 26.87 22.99 -10.85
C ASP A 402 26.83 21.55 -11.42
N PRO A 403 27.97 20.84 -11.52
CA PRO A 403 28.02 19.53 -12.13
C PRO A 403 27.13 18.49 -11.46
N ALA A 404 26.96 18.54 -10.14
CA ALA A 404 26.09 17.60 -9.43
C ALA A 404 24.62 17.87 -9.73
N MET A 405 24.21 19.14 -9.74
CA MET A 405 22.86 19.53 -10.17
C MET A 405 22.57 19.12 -11.62
N ALA A 406 23.53 19.34 -12.54
CA ALA A 406 23.38 18.98 -13.95
C ALA A 406 23.23 17.46 -14.18
N ARG A 407 23.97 16.64 -13.42
CA ARG A 407 23.84 15.18 -13.46
C ARG A 407 22.49 14.72 -12.92
N ASN A 408 22.11 15.20 -11.72
CA ASN A 408 20.84 14.85 -11.10
C ASN A 408 19.65 15.24 -12.00
N ALA A 409 19.71 16.42 -12.63
CA ALA A 409 18.73 16.86 -13.62
C ALA A 409 18.57 15.88 -14.79
N LEU A 410 19.68 15.46 -15.41
CA LEU A 410 19.64 14.51 -16.53
C LEU A 410 19.14 13.12 -16.08
N ALA A 411 19.57 12.67 -14.90
CA ALA A 411 19.10 11.42 -14.32
C ALA A 411 17.57 11.46 -14.09
N SER A 412 17.06 12.56 -13.52
CA SER A 412 15.62 12.75 -13.32
C SER A 412 14.83 12.75 -14.63
N ILE A 413 15.30 13.48 -15.65
CA ILE A 413 14.68 13.48 -16.98
C ILE A 413 14.67 12.06 -17.57
N THR A 414 15.76 11.31 -17.38
CA THR A 414 15.88 9.93 -17.87
C THR A 414 14.84 9.03 -17.20
N ILE A 415 14.73 9.05 -15.87
CA ILE A 415 13.75 8.26 -15.14
C ILE A 415 12.34 8.61 -15.59
N LEU A 416 11.96 9.90 -15.60
CA LEU A 416 10.62 10.34 -16.02
C LEU A 416 10.29 9.85 -17.42
N LYS A 417 11.23 9.93 -18.37
CA LYS A 417 11.05 9.41 -19.73
C LYS A 417 10.84 7.90 -19.75
N GLN A 418 11.68 7.15 -19.05
CA GLN A 418 11.65 5.69 -19.05
C GLN A 418 10.43 5.11 -18.34
N THR A 419 9.98 5.76 -17.26
CA THR A 419 8.79 5.35 -16.51
C THR A 419 7.48 5.85 -17.13
N GLY A 420 7.56 6.59 -18.24
CA GLY A 420 6.42 6.92 -19.09
C GLY A 420 5.68 8.21 -18.73
N TRP A 421 6.36 9.17 -18.10
CA TRP A 421 5.82 10.51 -17.89
C TRP A 421 5.69 11.28 -19.22
N PRO A 422 4.66 12.14 -19.38
CA PRO A 422 4.45 12.87 -20.62
C PRO A 422 5.57 13.89 -20.87
N ILE A 423 5.86 14.17 -22.15
CA ILE A 423 6.92 15.11 -22.56
C ILE A 423 6.71 16.50 -21.93
N SER A 424 5.46 16.97 -21.82
CA SER A 424 5.13 18.24 -21.17
C SER A 424 5.55 18.30 -19.68
N ALA A 425 5.45 17.18 -18.96
CA ALA A 425 5.91 17.06 -17.59
C ALA A 425 7.44 17.13 -17.49
N ILE A 426 8.12 16.44 -18.41
CA ILE A 426 9.58 16.44 -18.52
C ILE A 426 10.09 17.85 -18.86
N ASP A 427 9.45 18.53 -19.79
CA ASP A 427 9.84 19.89 -20.21
C ASP A 427 9.67 20.91 -19.08
N ARG A 428 8.58 20.82 -18.29
CA ARG A 428 8.37 21.67 -17.12
C ARG A 428 9.41 21.40 -16.03
N PHE A 429 9.72 20.13 -15.79
CA PHE A 429 10.78 19.77 -14.85
C PHE A 429 12.14 20.34 -15.31
N ALA A 430 12.46 20.19 -16.60
CA ALA A 430 13.67 20.75 -17.20
C ALA A 430 13.68 22.30 -17.24
N ALA A 431 12.53 22.95 -17.19
CA ALA A 431 12.43 24.41 -17.05
C ALA A 431 12.72 24.85 -15.61
N LYS A 432 12.14 24.17 -14.61
CA LYS A 432 12.39 24.44 -13.18
C LYS A 432 13.86 24.30 -12.77
N LEU A 433 14.63 23.47 -13.47
CA LEU A 433 16.06 23.29 -13.23
C LEU A 433 16.93 24.40 -13.87
N ARG A 434 16.36 25.23 -14.75
CA ARG A 434 17.06 26.37 -15.37
C ARG A 434 16.88 27.66 -14.57
N ASP A 435 15.77 27.77 -13.86
CA ASP A 435 15.46 28.85 -12.92
C ASP A 435 16.16 28.60 -11.57
#